data_AF-A0A519GLS5-F1
#
_entry.id   AF-A0A519GLS5-F1
#
_cell.length_a   1.000
_cell.length_b   1.000
_cell.length_c   1.000
_cell.angle_alpha   90.00
_cell.angle_beta   90.00
_cell.angle_gamma   90.00
#
_symmetry.space_group_name_H-M   'P 1'
#
loop_
_entity.id
_entity.type
_entity.pdbx_description
1 polymer ?
#
loop_
_entity_poly.entity_id
_entity_poly.type
_entity_poly.pdbx_seq_one_letter_code
_entity_poly.pdbx_strand_id
1 'polypeptide(L)'
;IVSELKRLAVPASVDSIPSSAMQEDHVSMGWAAARKLRRGIDGLSRVLAIEIVTGCRALDLRAPLQPGRATGAVRDLVRRTVDGPGPDRYVSPDLEAVTALVSAGEVARAAETAAAPFRTPEIPG
;
A
#
# COMPACT_ATOMS: atom_id res chain seq x y z
N ILE A 1 7.94 -8.36 6.94
CA ILE A 1 7.72 -6.96 6.49
C ILE A 1 7.15 -6.10 7.63
N VAL A 2 5.96 -6.40 8.16
CA VAL A 2 5.31 -5.56 9.21
C VAL A 2 6.17 -5.36 10.48
N SER A 3 6.90 -6.38 10.94
CA SER A 3 7.84 -6.24 12.07
C SER A 3 8.94 -5.20 11.83
N GLU A 4 9.41 -5.05 10.60
CA GLU A 4 10.36 -3.99 10.22
C GLU A 4 9.68 -2.62 10.22
N LEU A 5 8.46 -2.52 9.68
CA LEU A 5 7.67 -1.28 9.69
C LEU A 5 7.47 -0.75 11.11
N LYS A 6 7.24 -1.64 12.08
CA LYS A 6 7.15 -1.27 13.50
C LYS A 6 8.44 -0.58 14.00
N ARG A 7 9.62 -1.08 13.60
CA ARG A 7 10.90 -0.45 13.97
C ARG A 7 11.12 0.88 13.25
N LEU A 8 10.72 0.98 11.98
CA LEU A 8 10.80 2.23 11.22
C LEU A 8 9.87 3.33 11.74
N ALA A 9 8.78 2.97 12.41
CA ALA A 9 7.79 3.91 12.93
C ALA A 9 8.24 4.72 14.18
N VAL A 10 9.35 4.36 14.81
CA VAL A 10 9.91 5.17 15.91
C VAL A 10 10.22 6.58 15.39
N PRO A 11 9.80 7.67 16.05
CA PRO A 11 10.07 9.01 15.55
C PRO A 11 11.57 9.30 15.56
N ALA A 12 12.13 9.76 14.44
CA ALA A 12 13.52 10.22 14.42
C ALA A 12 13.67 11.64 14.98
N SER A 13 12.61 12.45 14.90
CA SER A 13 12.59 13.86 15.28
C SER A 13 12.59 14.13 16.78
N VAL A 14 12.51 13.09 17.62
CA VAL A 14 12.62 13.22 19.08
C VAL A 14 14.06 13.07 19.57
N ASP A 15 15.00 12.81 18.65
CA ASP A 15 16.43 12.71 18.92
C ASP A 15 17.15 14.00 18.50
N SER A 16 18.18 14.37 19.24
CA SER A 16 19.04 15.52 18.95
C SER A 16 20.41 15.27 19.57
N ILE A 17 21.45 15.37 18.74
CA ILE A 17 22.84 15.25 19.18
C ILE A 17 23.48 16.62 18.99
N PRO A 18 23.86 17.32 20.07
CA PRO A 18 24.48 18.64 19.98
C PRO A 18 25.76 18.59 19.16
N SER A 19 25.93 19.57 18.28
CA SER A 19 27.08 19.69 17.40
C SER A 19 27.80 21.04 17.62
N SER A 20 28.99 21.19 17.05
CA SER A 20 29.69 22.48 16.94
C SER A 20 29.80 23.25 18.26
N ALA A 21 30.28 22.60 19.32
CA ALA A 21 30.45 23.19 20.65
C ALA A 21 29.18 23.87 21.21
N MET A 22 28.02 23.20 21.07
CA MET A 22 26.69 23.66 21.51
C MET A 22 26.12 24.86 20.71
N GLN A 23 26.68 25.18 19.54
CA GLN A 23 26.06 26.16 18.63
C GLN A 23 24.83 25.59 17.94
N GLU A 24 24.82 24.28 17.68
CA GLU A 24 23.65 23.53 17.21
C GLU A 24 23.22 22.58 18.32
N ASP A 25 22.59 23.13 19.36
CA ASP A 25 22.13 22.38 20.53
C ASP A 25 20.80 21.64 20.28
N HIS A 26 20.08 21.98 19.21
CA HIS A 26 18.87 21.29 18.77
C HIS A 26 18.83 21.06 17.25
N VAL A 27 18.69 19.80 16.84
CA VAL A 27 18.55 19.41 15.41
C VAL A 27 17.32 18.52 15.18
N SER A 28 16.75 18.57 13.98
CA SER A 28 15.45 17.94 13.68
C SER A 28 15.51 16.46 13.29
N MET A 29 16.70 15.93 12.97
CA MET A 29 16.90 14.60 12.40
C MET A 29 16.04 14.30 11.15
N GLY A 30 15.62 15.34 10.43
CA GLY A 30 14.65 15.25 9.34
C GLY A 30 15.08 14.34 8.18
N TRP A 31 16.37 14.30 7.86
CA TRP A 31 16.89 13.40 6.82
C TRP A 31 16.76 11.91 7.21
N ALA A 32 17.01 11.58 8.48
CA ALA A 32 16.81 10.24 8.99
C ALA A 32 15.32 9.85 8.95
N ALA A 33 14.42 10.79 9.33
CA ALA A 33 12.98 10.60 9.21
C ALA A 33 12.55 10.29 7.76
N ALA A 34 13.00 11.09 6.78
CA ALA A 34 12.67 10.90 5.37
C ALA A 34 13.16 9.56 4.80
N ARG A 35 14.38 9.11 5.18
CA ARG A 35 14.91 7.81 4.76
C ARG A 35 14.10 6.64 5.33
N LYS A 36 13.70 6.74 6.61
CA LYS A 36 12.85 5.73 7.26
C LYS A 36 11.47 5.66 6.62
N LEU A 37 10.87 6.81 6.33
CA LEU A 37 9.59 6.90 5.63
C LEU A 37 9.65 6.21 4.26
N ARG A 38 10.66 6.51 3.44
CA ARG A 38 10.82 5.89 2.12
C ARG A 38 10.86 4.36 2.21
N ARG A 39 11.69 3.82 3.11
CA ARG A 39 11.76 2.37 3.34
C ARG A 39 10.44 1.81 3.89
N GLY A 40 9.72 2.60 4.69
CA GLY A 40 8.39 2.27 5.20
C GLY A 40 7.37 2.13 4.08
N ILE A 41 7.35 3.08 3.14
CA ILE A 41 6.48 3.05 1.95
C ILE A 41 6.78 1.80 1.10
N ASP A 42 8.06 1.50 0.84
CA ASP A 42 8.44 0.28 0.10
C ASP A 42 7.93 -1.01 0.75
N GLY A 43 7.95 -1.06 2.09
CA GLY A 43 7.42 -2.21 2.84
C GLY A 43 5.90 -2.25 2.82
N LEU A 44 5.24 -1.11 2.97
CA LEU A 44 3.78 -1.00 2.94
C LEU A 44 3.22 -1.41 1.58
N SER A 45 3.84 -0.96 0.47
CA SER A 45 3.42 -1.34 -0.89
C SER A 45 3.38 -2.86 -1.09
N ARG A 46 4.37 -3.57 -0.54
CA ARG A 46 4.42 -5.05 -0.58
C ARG A 46 3.34 -5.71 0.27
N VAL A 47 3.05 -5.16 1.46
CA VAL A 47 1.94 -5.66 2.30
C VAL A 47 0.61 -5.51 1.58
N LEU A 48 0.36 -4.34 0.99
CA LEU A 48 -0.85 -4.08 0.21
C LEU A 48 -0.93 -5.00 -1.01
N ALA A 49 0.17 -5.22 -1.72
CA ALA A 49 0.18 -6.13 -2.87
C ALA A 49 -0.23 -7.56 -2.48
N ILE A 50 0.27 -8.08 -1.36
CA ILE A 50 -0.12 -9.40 -0.82
C ILE A 50 -1.62 -9.43 -0.53
N GLU A 51 -2.14 -8.40 0.16
CA GLU A 51 -3.55 -8.29 0.49
C GLU A 51 -4.43 -8.24 -0.77
N ILE A 52 -4.05 -7.43 -1.76
CA ILE A 52 -4.77 -7.29 -3.03
C ILE A 52 -4.80 -8.60 -3.80
N VAL A 53 -3.65 -9.29 -3.96
CA VAL A 53 -3.60 -10.59 -4.66
C VAL A 53 -4.49 -11.61 -3.96
N THR A 54 -4.44 -11.65 -2.63
CA THR A 54 -5.26 -12.55 -1.81
C THR A 54 -6.75 -12.22 -1.95
N GLY A 55 -7.11 -10.94 -1.88
CA GLY A 55 -8.47 -10.46 -2.06
C GLY A 55 -9.03 -10.77 -3.44
N CYS A 56 -8.24 -10.58 -4.50
CA CYS A 56 -8.63 -10.92 -5.87
C CYS A 56 -8.87 -12.43 -6.00
N ARG A 57 -7.98 -13.27 -5.46
CA ARG A 57 -8.16 -14.73 -5.45
C ARG A 57 -9.42 -15.14 -4.68
N ALA A 58 -9.70 -14.50 -3.55
CA ALA A 58 -10.91 -14.74 -2.76
C ALA A 58 -12.19 -14.35 -3.52
N LEU A 59 -12.17 -13.27 -4.31
CA LEU A 59 -13.28 -12.92 -5.20
C LEU A 59 -13.49 -13.98 -6.28
N ASP A 60 -12.41 -14.42 -6.92
CA ASP A 60 -12.46 -15.44 -7.98
C ASP A 60 -13.03 -16.77 -7.46
N LEU A 61 -12.63 -17.19 -6.25
CA LEU A 61 -13.12 -18.41 -5.60
C LEU A 61 -14.60 -18.35 -5.17
N ARG A 62 -15.22 -17.16 -5.18
CA ARG A 62 -16.64 -16.96 -4.85
C ARG A 62 -17.55 -16.95 -6.08
N ALA A 63 -17.02 -17.25 -7.26
CA ALA A 63 -17.83 -17.36 -8.47
C ALA A 63 -19.05 -18.30 -8.25
N PRO A 64 -20.26 -17.94 -8.73
CA PRO A 64 -20.55 -16.86 -9.68
C PRO A 64 -20.87 -15.49 -9.04
N LEU A 65 -20.63 -15.29 -7.73
CA LEU A 65 -20.86 -13.99 -7.10
C LEU A 65 -19.98 -12.90 -7.73
N GLN A 66 -20.57 -11.73 -7.96
CA GLN A 66 -19.87 -10.60 -8.58
C GLN A 66 -19.30 -9.66 -7.51
N PRO A 67 -18.07 -9.16 -7.66
CA PRO A 67 -17.51 -8.16 -6.78
C PRO A 67 -18.26 -6.82 -6.93
N GLY A 68 -18.10 -5.93 -5.95
CA GLY A 68 -18.53 -4.54 -6.09
C GLY A 68 -17.72 -3.81 -7.17
N ARG A 69 -18.19 -2.65 -7.62
CA ARG A 69 -17.57 -1.90 -8.74
C ARG A 69 -16.06 -1.67 -8.57
N ALA A 70 -15.65 -1.11 -7.43
CA ALA A 70 -14.25 -0.80 -7.15
C ALA A 70 -13.38 -2.06 -7.02
N THR A 71 -13.85 -3.07 -6.27
CA THR A 71 -13.09 -4.31 -6.07
C THR A 71 -13.03 -5.16 -7.32
N GLY A 72 -14.06 -5.12 -8.17
CA GLY A 72 -14.07 -5.70 -9.51
C GLY A 72 -13.05 -5.04 -10.43
N ALA A 73 -13.00 -3.71 -10.46
CA ALA A 73 -12.03 -2.99 -11.27
C ALA A 73 -10.57 -3.26 -10.84
N VAL A 74 -10.31 -3.32 -9.53
CA VAL A 74 -8.99 -3.71 -9.01
C VAL A 74 -8.66 -5.16 -9.37
N ARG A 75 -9.61 -6.09 -9.22
CA ARG A 75 -9.41 -7.48 -9.66
C ARG A 75 -9.06 -7.53 -11.15
N ASP A 76 -9.82 -6.85 -12.00
CA ASP A 76 -9.61 -6.86 -13.45
C ASP A 76 -8.27 -6.26 -13.85
N LEU A 77 -7.81 -5.22 -13.16
CA LEU A 77 -6.46 -4.68 -13.32
C LEU A 77 -5.40 -5.74 -12.99
N VAL A 78 -5.51 -6.40 -11.83
CA VAL A 78 -4.55 -7.41 -11.37
C VAL A 78 -4.53 -8.63 -12.29
N ARG A 79 -5.68 -9.01 -12.88
CA ARG A 79 -5.79 -10.14 -13.82
C ARG A 79 -5.11 -9.92 -15.16
N ARG A 80 -4.63 -8.71 -15.45
CA ARG A 80 -3.78 -8.44 -16.62
C ARG A 80 -2.37 -9.02 -16.49
N THR A 81 -1.93 -9.28 -15.26
CA THR A 81 -0.54 -9.70 -14.98
C THR A 81 -0.44 -10.89 -14.03
N VAL A 82 -1.47 -11.17 -13.24
CA VAL A 82 -1.50 -12.26 -12.26
C VAL A 82 -2.68 -13.18 -12.57
N ASP A 83 -2.41 -14.47 -12.72
CA ASP A 83 -3.45 -15.46 -12.98
C ASP A 83 -4.38 -15.67 -11.77
N GLY A 84 -5.60 -16.13 -12.03
CA GLY A 84 -6.58 -16.49 -11.00
C GLY A 84 -6.23 -17.76 -10.21
N PRO A 85 -7.20 -18.34 -9.48
CA PRO A 85 -7.04 -19.58 -8.75
C PRO A 85 -6.56 -20.72 -9.66
N GLY A 86 -5.60 -21.49 -9.16
CA GLY A 86 -5.00 -22.62 -9.87
C GLY A 86 -4.08 -23.41 -8.94
N PRO A 87 -3.32 -24.39 -9.47
CA PRO A 87 -2.33 -25.12 -8.70
C PRO A 87 -1.24 -24.19 -8.16
N ASP A 88 -0.42 -24.71 -7.24
CA ASP A 88 0.68 -23.95 -6.66
C ASP A 88 1.69 -23.52 -7.73
N ARG A 89 2.16 -22.28 -7.58
CA ARG A 89 3.13 -21.65 -8.47
C ARG A 89 4.07 -20.75 -7.71
N TYR A 90 5.15 -20.33 -8.35
CA TYR A 90 6.07 -19.35 -7.80
C TYR A 90 5.40 -17.97 -7.77
N VAL A 91 5.02 -17.50 -6.57
CA VAL A 91 4.21 -16.28 -6.37
C VAL A 91 5.01 -14.97 -6.34
N SER A 92 6.34 -15.02 -6.25
CA SER A 92 7.15 -13.80 -6.11
C SER A 92 6.98 -12.82 -7.29
N PRO A 93 6.95 -13.28 -8.57
CA PRO A 93 6.76 -12.38 -9.70
C PRO A 93 5.38 -11.70 -9.67
N ASP A 94 4.33 -12.45 -9.26
CA ASP A 94 2.98 -11.92 -9.11
C ASP A 94 2.93 -10.79 -8.06
N LEU A 95 3.57 -11.02 -6.91
CA LEU A 95 3.62 -10.02 -5.83
C LEU A 95 4.45 -8.79 -6.20
N GLU A 96 5.56 -8.95 -6.92
CA GLU A 96 6.37 -7.82 -7.40
C GLU A 96 5.61 -7.00 -8.46
N ALA A 97 4.90 -7.66 -9.39
CA ALA A 97 4.06 -6.99 -10.38
C ALA A 97 2.97 -6.13 -9.71
N VAL A 98 2.24 -6.69 -8.72
CA VAL A 98 1.22 -5.94 -8.00
C VAL A 98 1.82 -4.87 -7.08
N THR A 99 3.00 -5.09 -6.51
CA THR A 99 3.73 -4.05 -5.76
C THR A 99 4.05 -2.85 -6.64
N ALA A 100 4.41 -3.08 -7.91
CA ALA A 100 4.62 -2.01 -8.88
C ALA A 100 3.32 -1.23 -9.17
N LEU A 101 2.19 -1.93 -9.36
CA LEU A 101 0.88 -1.31 -9.56
C LEU A 101 0.46 -0.44 -8.37
N VAL A 102 0.70 -0.91 -7.14
CA VAL A 102 0.43 -0.14 -5.91
C VAL A 102 1.32 1.10 -5.86
N SER A 103 2.61 0.94 -6.11
CA SER A 103 3.58 2.04 -6.02
C SER A 103 3.38 3.10 -7.11
N ALA A 104 2.87 2.70 -8.27
CA ALA A 104 2.46 3.60 -9.36
C ALA A 104 1.07 4.24 -9.15
N GLY A 105 0.38 3.90 -8.04
CA GLY A 105 -0.95 4.42 -7.72
C GLY A 105 -2.07 3.89 -8.64
N GLU A 106 -1.81 2.85 -9.44
CA GLU A 106 -2.77 2.33 -10.41
C GLU A 106 -3.95 1.64 -9.75
N VAL A 107 -3.71 0.93 -8.64
CA VAL A 107 -4.75 0.28 -7.85
C VAL A 107 -5.75 1.30 -7.32
N ALA A 108 -5.25 2.38 -6.71
CA ALA A 108 -6.10 3.44 -6.17
C ALA A 108 -6.93 4.09 -7.28
N ARG A 109 -6.28 4.46 -8.39
CA ARG A 109 -6.96 5.06 -9.55
C ARG A 109 -8.03 4.15 -10.14
N ALA A 110 -7.77 2.85 -10.25
CA ALA A 110 -8.75 1.88 -10.74
C ALA A 110 -9.97 1.77 -9.81
N ALA A 111 -9.74 1.74 -8.49
CA ALA A 111 -10.81 1.73 -7.50
C ALA A 111 -11.65 3.01 -7.53
N GLU A 112 -11.00 4.17 -7.53
CA GLU A 112 -11.64 5.50 -7.53
C GLU A 112 -12.45 5.75 -8.81
N THR A 113 -11.88 5.42 -9.98
CA THR A 113 -12.58 5.57 -11.27
C THR A 113 -13.83 4.71 -11.36
N ALA A 114 -13.81 3.52 -10.75
CA ALA A 114 -14.93 2.60 -10.74
C ALA A 114 -15.96 2.89 -9.64
N ALA A 115 -15.54 3.52 -8.55
CA ALA A 115 -16.41 3.95 -7.47
C ALA A 115 -17.35 5.08 -7.94
N ALA A 116 -18.58 5.08 -7.45
CA ALA A 116 -19.44 6.26 -7.58
C ALA A 116 -18.86 7.40 -6.71
N PRO A 117 -19.05 8.68 -7.08
CA PRO A 117 -18.63 9.78 -6.22
C PRO A 117 -19.22 9.62 -4.82
N PHE A 118 -18.40 9.87 -3.81
CA PHE A 118 -18.83 9.90 -2.42
C PHE A 118 -19.94 10.94 -2.28
N ARG A 119 -21.20 10.50 -2.19
CA ARG A 119 -22.30 11.40 -1.83
C ARG A 119 -22.16 11.68 -0.34
N THR A 120 -21.75 12.89 0.02
CA THR A 120 -21.99 13.40 1.37
C THR A 120 -23.50 13.32 1.65
N PRO A 121 -23.92 12.78 2.81
CA PRO A 121 -25.32 12.83 3.18
C PRO A 121 -25.76 14.30 3.25
N GLU A 122 -26.87 14.65 2.60
CA GLU A 122 -27.51 15.95 2.77
C GLU A 122 -27.95 16.05 4.24
N ILE A 123 -27.40 17.01 4.98
CA ILE A 123 -27.91 17.38 6.31
C ILE A 123 -29.22 18.13 6.04
N PRO A 124 -30.38 17.65 6.53
CA PRO A 124 -31.61 18.43 6.47
C PRO A 124 -31.42 19.73 7.27
N GLY A 125 -31.76 20.86 6.65
CA GLY A 125 -31.71 22.19 7.28
C GLY A 125 -32.82 22.42 8.30
#